data_AF-A0A5B0IDK0-F1
#
_entry.id   AF-A0A5B0IDK0-F1
#
_cell.length_a   1.000
_cell.length_b   1.000
_cell.length_c   1.000
_cell.angle_alpha   90.00
_cell.angle_beta   90.00
_cell.angle_gamma   90.00
#
_symmetry.space_group_name_H-M   'P 1'
#
loop_
_entity.id
_entity.type
_entity.pdbx_description
1 polymer ?
#
loop_
_entity_poly.entity_id
_entity_poly.type
_entity_poly.pdbx_seq_one_letter_code
_entity_poly.pdbx_strand_id
1 'polypeptide(L)'
;MDPERAQYEMDVDEFIRRVEPLKHEFTNGEKTKSLCQQFAVDFGVDPERTYFDIPRLRVIPADQFLTAGVSYNYKAHRDMWYGHPQQLVNYWTPVFDVVGENVMSMYTDYFDRPVKNGSNQYDYDEWVAKHRTAAAGEKTTDTRPHPLPLEDFESRGEIRIAAQSGDVFMFSSNHLHASAPNTSDVTRFSYDLRTINLDDVRAGRGPKNVDSGATGTTLGDFLRVSDLAPLKVEEFEDALTNA
;
A
#
# COMPACT_ATOMS: atom_id res chain seq x y z
N MET A 1 -18.60 -12.86 -17.49
CA MET A 1 -18.87 -12.13 -16.24
C MET A 1 -18.01 -10.88 -16.28
N ASP A 2 -18.63 -9.76 -15.98
CA ASP A 2 -17.94 -8.48 -15.80
C ASP A 2 -17.22 -8.49 -14.43
N PRO A 3 -15.88 -8.32 -14.36
CA PRO A 3 -15.15 -8.29 -13.10
C PRO A 3 -15.69 -7.27 -12.10
N GLU A 4 -16.12 -6.09 -12.56
CA GLU A 4 -16.60 -5.00 -11.71
C GLU A 4 -17.97 -5.29 -11.09
N ARG A 5 -18.71 -6.25 -11.64
CA ARG A 5 -20.05 -6.67 -11.19
C ARG A 5 -20.09 -8.06 -10.57
N ALA A 6 -18.94 -8.74 -10.49
CA ALA A 6 -18.85 -10.12 -10.01
C ALA A 6 -19.52 -10.34 -8.64
N GLN A 7 -19.44 -9.36 -7.72
CA GLN A 7 -20.06 -9.42 -6.39
C GLN A 7 -21.59 -9.64 -6.39
N TYR A 8 -22.29 -9.34 -7.50
CA TYR A 8 -23.74 -9.52 -7.62
C TYR A 8 -24.12 -10.88 -8.24
N GLU A 9 -23.14 -11.60 -8.79
CA GLU A 9 -23.34 -12.89 -9.46
C GLU A 9 -22.83 -14.08 -8.63
N MET A 10 -22.18 -13.83 -7.49
CA MET A 10 -21.62 -14.87 -6.62
C MET A 10 -21.70 -14.50 -5.14
N ASP A 11 -21.61 -15.50 -4.27
CA ASP A 11 -21.47 -15.29 -2.84
C ASP A 11 -20.02 -14.93 -2.45
N VAL A 12 -19.83 -14.53 -1.20
CA VAL A 12 -18.53 -14.11 -0.65
C VAL A 12 -17.48 -15.23 -0.73
N ASP A 13 -17.85 -16.48 -0.50
CA ASP A 13 -16.89 -17.60 -0.51
C ASP A 13 -16.39 -17.91 -1.93
N GLU A 14 -17.26 -17.83 -2.94
CA GLU A 14 -16.84 -17.94 -4.35
C GLU A 14 -16.03 -16.72 -4.79
N PHE A 15 -16.40 -15.52 -4.34
CA PHE A 15 -15.62 -14.31 -4.61
C PHE A 15 -14.19 -14.42 -4.08
N ILE A 16 -14.02 -14.82 -2.82
CA ILE A 16 -12.71 -15.05 -2.19
C ILE A 16 -11.91 -16.07 -2.99
N ARG A 17 -12.52 -17.23 -3.32
CA ARG A 17 -11.87 -18.32 -4.05
C ARG A 17 -11.31 -17.89 -5.41
N ARG A 18 -11.92 -16.90 -6.06
CA ARG A 18 -11.46 -16.35 -7.34
C ARG A 18 -10.43 -15.24 -7.18
N VAL A 19 -10.60 -14.37 -6.19
CA VAL A 19 -9.72 -13.20 -5.96
C VAL A 19 -8.38 -13.62 -5.36
N GLU A 20 -8.36 -14.63 -4.49
CA GLU A 20 -7.15 -15.02 -3.76
C GLU A 20 -6.01 -15.50 -4.69
N PRO A 21 -6.25 -16.41 -5.66
CA PRO A 21 -5.20 -16.78 -6.63
C PRO A 21 -4.78 -15.63 -7.54
N LEU A 22 -5.73 -14.75 -7.92
CA LEU A 22 -5.43 -13.56 -8.73
C LEU A 22 -4.47 -12.63 -8.00
N LYS A 23 -4.73 -12.34 -6.73
CA LYS A 23 -3.84 -11.50 -5.91
C LYS A 23 -2.48 -12.15 -5.71
N HIS A 24 -2.45 -13.46 -5.49
CA HIS A 24 -1.20 -14.21 -5.35
C HIS A 24 -0.35 -14.14 -6.61
N GLU A 25 -0.93 -14.41 -7.78
CA GLU A 25 -0.22 -14.36 -9.07
C GLU A 25 0.21 -12.93 -9.39
N PHE A 26 -0.66 -11.94 -9.20
CA PHE A 26 -0.30 -10.55 -9.41
C PHE A 26 0.89 -10.14 -8.54
N THR A 27 0.88 -10.54 -7.27
CA THR A 27 1.95 -10.23 -6.32
C THR A 27 3.26 -10.95 -6.69
N ASN A 28 3.23 -12.26 -6.91
CA ASN A 28 4.44 -13.08 -6.94
C ASN A 28 4.94 -13.43 -8.36
N GLY A 29 4.14 -13.18 -9.40
CA GLY A 29 4.42 -13.61 -10.76
C GLY A 29 5.62 -12.89 -11.37
N GLU A 30 6.47 -13.65 -12.07
CA GLU A 30 7.65 -13.11 -12.77
C GLU A 30 7.29 -12.07 -13.82
N LYS A 31 6.17 -12.28 -14.53
CA LYS A 31 5.64 -11.31 -15.49
C LYS A 31 5.33 -9.97 -14.80
N THR A 32 4.78 -9.99 -13.59
CA THR A 32 4.49 -8.75 -12.86
C THR A 32 5.79 -8.03 -12.49
N LYS A 33 6.81 -8.75 -12.02
CA LYS A 33 8.11 -8.15 -11.70
C LYS A 33 8.72 -7.46 -12.92
N SER A 34 8.71 -8.12 -14.08
CA SER A 34 9.18 -7.50 -15.33
C SER A 34 8.38 -6.25 -15.71
N LEU A 35 7.06 -6.24 -15.49
CA LEU A 35 6.22 -5.07 -15.72
C LEU A 35 6.52 -3.94 -14.72
N CYS A 36 6.81 -4.24 -13.46
CA CYS A 36 7.25 -3.24 -12.48
C CYS A 36 8.60 -2.62 -12.84
N GLN A 37 9.56 -3.42 -13.33
CA GLN A 37 10.83 -2.90 -13.84
C GLN A 37 10.59 -1.94 -15.01
N GLN A 38 9.75 -2.34 -15.97
CA GLN A 38 9.41 -1.49 -17.12
C GLN A 38 8.70 -0.20 -16.67
N PHE A 39 7.71 -0.32 -15.77
CA PHE A 39 7.00 0.82 -15.19
C PHE A 39 7.98 1.82 -14.57
N ALA A 40 8.90 1.35 -13.73
CA ALA A 40 9.89 2.23 -13.10
C ALA A 40 10.78 2.94 -14.14
N VAL A 41 11.26 2.21 -15.15
CA VAL A 41 12.06 2.75 -16.25
C VAL A 41 11.28 3.79 -17.07
N ASP A 42 10.01 3.55 -17.36
CA ASP A 42 9.15 4.48 -18.10
C ASP A 42 8.90 5.79 -17.33
N PHE A 43 8.92 5.73 -16.00
CA PHE A 43 8.91 6.91 -15.11
C PHE A 43 10.26 7.64 -15.04
N GLY A 44 11.29 7.16 -15.74
CA GLY A 44 12.59 7.82 -15.88
C GLY A 44 13.50 7.69 -14.67
N VAL A 45 13.26 6.72 -13.78
CA VAL A 45 14.14 6.47 -12.63
C VAL A 45 15.41 5.74 -13.07
N ASP A 46 16.51 5.92 -12.34
CA ASP A 46 17.74 5.15 -12.56
C ASP A 46 17.54 3.70 -12.07
N PRO A 47 17.60 2.69 -12.96
CA PRO A 47 17.33 1.30 -12.60
C PRO A 47 18.41 0.66 -11.71
N GLU A 48 19.62 1.22 -11.69
CA GLU A 48 20.72 0.72 -10.83
C GLU A 48 20.64 1.25 -9.40
N ARG A 49 19.95 2.38 -9.22
CA ARG A 49 19.82 3.09 -7.93
C ARG A 49 18.43 2.97 -7.32
N THR A 50 17.45 2.56 -8.10
CA THR A 50 16.05 2.47 -7.67
C THR A 50 15.67 1.03 -7.39
N TYR A 51 14.94 0.85 -6.30
CA TYR A 51 14.35 -0.42 -5.93
C TYR A 51 12.85 -0.26 -5.81
N PHE A 52 12.11 -1.33 -6.06
CA PHE A 52 10.66 -1.38 -5.92
C PHE A 52 10.21 -2.50 -5.00
N ASP A 53 9.10 -2.32 -4.29
CA ASP A 53 8.48 -3.38 -3.50
C ASP A 53 7.60 -4.27 -4.38
N ILE A 54 7.19 -5.42 -3.85
CA ILE A 54 6.27 -6.30 -4.57
C ILE A 54 4.89 -5.63 -4.69
N PRO A 55 4.33 -5.45 -5.91
CA PRO A 55 3.09 -4.70 -6.08
C PRO A 55 1.91 -5.44 -5.47
N ARG A 56 0.91 -4.67 -5.00
CA ARG A 56 -0.27 -5.22 -4.33
C ARG A 56 -1.52 -4.90 -5.13
N LEU A 57 -2.21 -5.96 -5.58
CA LEU A 57 -3.56 -5.82 -6.13
C LEU A 57 -4.56 -5.57 -4.99
N ARG A 58 -5.44 -4.60 -5.17
CA ARG A 58 -6.56 -4.29 -4.30
C ARG A 58 -7.85 -4.55 -5.06
N VAL A 59 -8.72 -5.36 -4.45
CA VAL A 59 -10.05 -5.68 -4.97
C VAL A 59 -11.04 -5.30 -3.88
N ILE A 60 -11.77 -4.21 -4.07
CA ILE A 60 -12.65 -3.61 -3.05
C ILE A 60 -14.09 -3.60 -3.57
N PRO A 61 -14.92 -4.58 -3.17
CA PRO A 61 -16.35 -4.61 -3.49
C PRO A 61 -17.11 -3.39 -2.95
N ALA A 62 -18.23 -3.06 -3.60
CA ALA A 62 -19.15 -2.05 -3.12
C ALA A 62 -20.01 -2.55 -1.94
N ASP A 63 -20.58 -1.61 -1.18
CA ASP A 63 -21.65 -1.84 -0.19
C ASP A 63 -21.34 -2.86 0.90
N GLN A 64 -20.08 -2.87 1.34
CA GLN A 64 -19.61 -3.75 2.42
C GLN A 64 -19.79 -5.25 2.14
N PHE A 65 -19.86 -5.65 0.85
CA PHE A 65 -19.95 -7.06 0.46
C PHE A 65 -18.82 -7.91 1.07
N LEU A 66 -17.59 -7.40 1.06
CA LEU A 66 -16.44 -7.97 1.77
C LEU A 66 -15.44 -6.87 2.13
N THR A 67 -15.11 -6.72 3.41
CA THR A 67 -14.22 -5.65 3.92
C THR A 67 -13.03 -6.16 4.74
N ALA A 68 -12.81 -7.47 4.76
CA ALA A 68 -11.74 -8.15 5.51
C ALA A 68 -10.91 -9.07 4.59
N GLY A 69 -9.77 -9.54 5.10
CA GLY A 69 -8.92 -10.51 4.41
C GLY A 69 -8.47 -10.05 3.03
N VAL A 70 -8.88 -10.78 1.99
CA VAL A 70 -8.52 -10.48 0.59
C VAL A 70 -9.05 -9.12 0.10
N SER A 71 -10.07 -8.56 0.74
CA SER A 71 -10.62 -7.22 0.46
C SER A 71 -10.56 -6.31 1.68
N TYR A 72 -9.54 -6.46 2.53
CA TYR A 72 -9.32 -5.58 3.67
C TYR A 72 -9.33 -4.10 3.27
N ASN A 73 -10.25 -3.34 3.87
CA ASN A 73 -10.38 -1.93 3.64
C ASN A 73 -9.46 -1.16 4.59
N TYR A 74 -8.36 -0.60 4.06
CA TYR A 74 -7.38 0.08 4.88
C TYR A 74 -7.95 1.35 5.50
N LYS A 75 -7.94 1.39 6.83
CA LYS A 75 -8.22 2.60 7.62
C LYS A 75 -7.10 3.64 7.43
N ALA A 76 -7.34 4.87 7.88
CA ALA A 76 -6.37 5.95 7.76
C ALA A 76 -5.00 5.56 8.33
N HIS A 77 -3.96 5.72 7.53
CA HIS A 77 -2.58 5.43 7.90
C HIS A 77 -1.57 6.22 7.07
N ARG A 78 -0.33 6.26 7.56
CA ARG A 78 0.85 6.54 6.74
C ARG A 78 1.58 5.22 6.50
N ASP A 79 2.25 5.07 5.37
CA ASP A 79 3.05 3.87 5.11
C ASP A 79 4.18 3.74 6.15
N MET A 80 4.72 4.87 6.63
CA MET A 80 5.74 4.87 7.68
C MET A 80 5.27 4.24 8.98
N TRP A 81 3.95 4.19 9.25
CA TRP A 81 3.42 3.51 10.43
C TRP A 81 3.62 1.98 10.36
N TYR A 82 3.85 1.45 9.15
CA TYR A 82 4.13 0.04 8.87
C TYR A 82 5.64 -0.25 8.66
N GLY A 83 6.54 0.66 9.06
CA GLY A 83 7.99 0.45 8.92
C GLY A 83 8.53 0.71 7.50
N HIS A 84 7.80 1.46 6.68
CA HIS A 84 8.33 1.99 5.42
C HIS A 84 9.24 3.21 5.64
N PRO A 85 10.31 3.38 4.84
CA PRO A 85 11.20 4.53 4.95
C PRO A 85 10.50 5.82 4.50
N GLN A 86 10.97 6.95 5.02
CA GLN A 86 10.50 8.30 4.66
C GLN A 86 10.66 8.56 3.15
N GLN A 87 11.72 8.04 2.54
CA GLN A 87 12.06 8.25 1.13
C GLN A 87 11.17 7.48 0.15
N LEU A 88 10.23 6.68 0.66
CA LEU A 88 9.35 5.88 -0.17
C LEU A 88 8.36 6.75 -0.95
N VAL A 89 8.29 6.47 -2.25
CA VAL A 89 7.29 7.00 -3.16
C VAL A 89 6.29 5.90 -3.48
N ASN A 90 5.01 6.16 -3.20
CA ASN A 90 3.90 5.32 -3.60
C ASN A 90 3.42 5.70 -5.00
N TYR A 91 3.04 4.68 -5.76
CA TYR A 91 2.32 4.77 -7.02
C TYR A 91 1.05 3.95 -6.86
N TRP A 92 -0.10 4.60 -6.97
CA TRP A 92 -1.40 3.95 -7.00
C TRP A 92 -2.01 4.12 -8.39
N THR A 93 -2.56 3.05 -8.95
CA THR A 93 -3.24 3.13 -10.24
C THR A 93 -4.53 2.31 -10.23
N PRO A 94 -5.59 2.80 -10.88
CA PRO A 94 -6.81 2.05 -11.03
C PRO A 94 -6.72 1.16 -12.29
N VAL A 95 -7.23 -0.07 -12.18
CA VAL A 95 -7.27 -1.04 -13.29
C VAL A 95 -8.44 -0.72 -14.22
N PHE A 96 -9.57 -0.29 -13.65
CA PHE A 96 -10.74 0.25 -14.35
C PHE A 96 -10.94 1.71 -13.95
N ASP A 97 -11.78 2.46 -14.65
CA ASP A 97 -12.05 3.87 -14.30
C ASP A 97 -12.63 3.99 -12.89
N VAL A 98 -12.25 5.03 -12.16
CA VAL A 98 -12.65 5.26 -10.77
C VAL A 98 -13.16 6.68 -10.54
N VAL A 99 -14.06 6.80 -9.58
CA VAL A 99 -14.74 8.03 -9.15
C VAL A 99 -14.52 8.27 -7.66
N GLY A 100 -14.93 9.43 -7.13
CA GLY A 100 -14.70 9.79 -5.73
C GLY A 100 -15.28 8.78 -4.71
N GLU A 101 -16.29 8.02 -5.12
CA GLU A 101 -16.98 7.00 -4.32
C GLU A 101 -16.25 5.65 -4.26
N ASN A 102 -15.15 5.45 -5.02
CA ASN A 102 -14.43 4.18 -5.04
C ASN A 102 -12.90 4.35 -5.21
N VAL A 103 -12.30 5.34 -4.55
CA VAL A 103 -10.86 5.63 -4.60
C VAL A 103 -10.21 5.59 -3.21
N MET A 104 -9.04 6.21 -3.06
CA MET A 104 -8.44 6.47 -1.77
C MET A 104 -8.80 7.88 -1.27
N SER A 105 -8.93 8.00 0.04
CA SER A 105 -9.02 9.27 0.75
C SER A 105 -7.61 9.77 1.08
N MET A 106 -7.28 11.00 0.73
CA MET A 106 -6.04 11.68 1.08
C MET A 106 -6.34 12.81 2.06
N TYR A 107 -5.76 12.79 3.26
CA TYR A 107 -5.98 13.83 4.28
C TYR A 107 -4.81 14.82 4.26
N THR A 108 -4.78 15.71 3.27
CA THR A 108 -3.59 16.52 2.95
C THR A 108 -3.20 17.53 4.04
N ASP A 109 -4.17 17.97 4.85
CA ASP A 109 -3.92 18.82 6.03
C ASP A 109 -3.00 18.17 7.07
N TYR A 110 -2.79 16.85 6.97
CA TYR A 110 -1.99 16.08 7.91
C TYR A 110 -0.59 15.74 7.41
N PHE A 111 -0.11 16.29 6.30
CA PHE A 111 1.25 15.99 5.82
C PHE A 111 2.30 16.28 6.91
N ASP A 112 2.31 17.49 7.48
CA ASP A 112 3.27 17.88 8.53
C ASP A 112 2.65 17.92 9.95
N ARG A 113 1.44 17.38 10.12
CA ARG A 113 0.71 17.39 11.40
C ARG A 113 0.57 15.96 11.93
N PRO A 114 0.97 15.68 13.18
CA PRO A 114 0.89 14.35 13.75
C PRO A 114 -0.56 13.93 14.03
N VAL A 115 -0.79 12.62 13.97
CA VAL A 115 -1.98 11.93 14.49
C VAL A 115 -1.51 10.89 15.50
N LYS A 116 -2.08 10.89 16.71
CA LYS A 116 -1.80 9.83 17.69
C LYS A 116 -2.20 8.47 17.12
N ASN A 117 -1.27 7.53 17.05
CA ASN A 117 -1.47 6.25 16.39
C ASN A 117 -0.74 5.11 17.12
N GLY A 118 -1.00 3.87 16.69
CA GLY A 118 -0.47 2.64 17.29
C GLY A 118 0.93 2.21 16.82
N SER A 119 1.62 2.98 15.96
CA SER A 119 2.89 2.54 15.37
C SER A 119 4.02 2.29 16.37
N ASN A 120 4.00 2.92 17.55
CA ASN A 120 4.96 2.63 18.64
C ASN A 120 4.93 1.16 19.13
N GLN A 121 3.88 0.42 18.81
CA GLN A 121 3.72 -1.01 19.14
C GLN A 121 3.91 -1.90 17.91
N TYR A 122 4.23 -1.30 16.76
CA TYR A 122 4.40 -2.01 15.50
C TYR A 122 5.87 -2.24 15.23
N ASP A 123 6.21 -3.51 15.04
CA ASP A 123 7.50 -3.95 14.55
C ASP A 123 7.29 -4.75 13.25
N TYR A 124 8.01 -4.36 12.19
CA TYR A 124 7.83 -4.99 10.88
C TYR A 124 8.26 -6.47 10.86
N ASP A 125 9.35 -6.82 11.55
CA ASP A 125 9.85 -8.20 11.56
C ASP A 125 8.89 -9.12 12.33
N GLU A 126 8.36 -8.63 13.45
CA GLU A 126 7.28 -9.32 14.17
C GLU A 126 6.02 -9.48 13.30
N TRP A 127 5.63 -8.44 12.58
CA TRP A 127 4.48 -8.49 11.67
C TRP A 127 4.64 -9.57 10.60
N VAL A 128 5.80 -9.63 9.94
CA VAL A 128 6.09 -10.65 8.93
C VAL A 128 6.06 -12.05 9.55
N ALA A 129 6.66 -12.22 10.74
CA ALA A 129 6.77 -13.51 11.40
C ALA A 129 5.43 -14.06 11.94
N LYS A 130 4.53 -13.19 12.41
CA LYS A 130 3.34 -13.61 13.18
C LYS A 130 2.00 -13.27 12.54
N HIS A 131 1.91 -12.22 11.73
CA HIS A 131 0.62 -11.61 11.37
C HIS A 131 0.36 -11.55 9.85
N ARG A 132 1.41 -11.43 9.02
CA ARG A 132 1.26 -11.25 7.57
C ARG A 132 0.48 -12.37 6.89
N THR A 133 0.75 -13.62 7.25
CA THR A 133 0.13 -14.82 6.64
C THR A 133 -1.28 -15.10 7.16
N ALA A 134 -1.68 -14.51 8.30
CA ALA A 134 -2.99 -14.73 8.90
C ALA A 134 -4.16 -14.10 8.11
N ALA A 135 -3.86 -13.21 7.16
CA ALA A 135 -4.86 -12.48 6.37
C ALA A 135 -5.86 -13.39 5.64
N ALA A 136 -5.41 -14.56 5.16
CA ALA A 136 -6.24 -15.51 4.42
C ALA A 136 -7.35 -16.12 5.29
N GLY A 137 -7.18 -16.13 6.63
CA GLY A 137 -8.17 -16.63 7.58
C GLY A 137 -9.27 -15.63 7.93
N GLU A 138 -9.08 -14.34 7.65
CA GLU A 138 -9.96 -13.27 8.11
C GLU A 138 -11.08 -13.00 7.09
N LYS A 139 -12.25 -13.62 7.30
CA LYS A 139 -13.40 -13.51 6.37
C LYS A 139 -14.38 -12.39 6.71
N THR A 140 -14.46 -11.97 7.97
CA THR A 140 -15.48 -11.03 8.46
C THR A 140 -14.87 -9.78 9.09
N THR A 141 -13.92 -9.98 9.99
CA THR A 141 -13.20 -8.91 10.69
C THR A 141 -11.72 -9.19 10.61
N ASP A 142 -10.91 -8.17 10.33
CA ASP A 142 -9.46 -8.30 10.41
C ASP A 142 -8.99 -7.94 11.83
N THR A 143 -8.44 -8.92 12.56
CA THR A 143 -8.03 -8.75 13.95
C THR A 143 -6.54 -8.47 14.12
N ARG A 144 -5.79 -8.37 13.00
CA ARG A 144 -4.35 -8.16 13.04
C ARG A 144 -4.01 -6.79 13.63
N PRO A 145 -2.87 -6.66 14.33
CA PRO A 145 -2.50 -5.44 15.06
C PRO A 145 -1.99 -4.34 14.11
N HIS A 146 -2.90 -3.77 13.32
CA HIS A 146 -2.58 -2.65 12.45
C HIS A 146 -2.26 -1.37 13.28
N PRO A 147 -1.25 -0.58 12.90
CA PRO A 147 -0.85 0.66 13.57
C PRO A 147 -1.82 1.80 13.27
N LEU A 148 -3.06 1.70 13.76
CA LEU A 148 -4.16 2.58 13.42
C LEU A 148 -4.17 3.88 14.27
N PRO A 149 -4.91 4.93 13.84
CA PRO A 149 -5.18 6.10 14.67
C PRO A 149 -5.82 5.69 16.01
N LEU A 150 -5.36 6.32 17.08
CA LEU A 150 -5.86 6.16 18.46
C LEU A 150 -6.69 7.36 18.92
N GLU A 151 -6.93 8.30 18.02
CA GLU A 151 -7.77 9.48 18.20
C GLU A 151 -8.51 9.79 16.89
N ASP A 152 -9.63 10.49 17.01
CA ASP A 152 -10.31 11.07 15.86
C ASP A 152 -9.53 12.28 15.35
N PHE A 153 -9.61 12.53 14.04
CA PHE A 153 -8.98 13.66 13.40
C PHE A 153 -9.94 14.30 12.38
N GLU A 154 -9.74 15.59 12.09
CA GLU A 154 -10.63 16.33 11.18
C GLU A 154 -10.44 15.86 9.74
N SER A 155 -11.51 15.46 9.06
CA SER A 155 -11.47 15.05 7.65
C SER A 155 -11.78 16.18 6.66
N ARG A 156 -11.82 17.44 7.11
CA ARG A 156 -12.21 18.58 6.26
C ARG A 156 -11.32 18.77 5.03
N GLY A 157 -10.04 18.40 5.13
CA GLY A 157 -9.05 18.45 4.06
C GLY A 157 -8.96 17.13 3.29
N GLU A 158 -9.98 16.28 3.35
CA GLU A 158 -10.05 15.05 2.57
C GLU A 158 -10.18 15.38 1.08
N ILE A 159 -9.28 14.80 0.29
CA ILE A 159 -9.29 14.85 -1.17
C ILE A 159 -9.42 13.42 -1.69
N ARG A 160 -10.28 13.25 -2.69
CA ARG A 160 -10.46 12.02 -3.45
C ARG A 160 -10.33 12.34 -4.94
N ILE A 161 -9.44 11.63 -5.62
CA ILE A 161 -9.08 11.92 -7.01
C ILE A 161 -9.67 10.83 -7.89
N ALA A 162 -10.62 11.21 -8.75
CA ALA A 162 -11.10 10.35 -9.82
C ALA A 162 -10.01 10.20 -10.89
N ALA A 163 -9.96 9.04 -11.54
CA ALA A 163 -8.88 8.67 -12.45
C ALA A 163 -9.37 7.63 -13.47
N GLN A 164 -8.78 7.64 -14.66
CA GLN A 164 -9.06 6.64 -15.69
C GLN A 164 -8.11 5.44 -15.54
N SER A 165 -8.48 4.32 -16.15
CA SER A 165 -7.63 3.13 -16.24
C SER A 165 -6.22 3.49 -16.74
N GLY A 166 -5.20 3.13 -15.94
CA GLY A 166 -3.80 3.39 -16.25
C GLY A 166 -3.26 4.75 -15.80
N ASP A 167 -4.09 5.66 -15.29
CA ASP A 167 -3.61 6.89 -14.65
C ASP A 167 -2.82 6.55 -13.38
N VAL A 168 -1.76 7.28 -13.10
CA VAL A 168 -0.89 7.02 -11.95
C VAL A 168 -0.94 8.16 -10.96
N PHE A 169 -1.38 7.85 -9.74
CA PHE A 169 -1.36 8.77 -8.61
C PHE A 169 -0.12 8.52 -7.74
N MET A 170 0.77 9.51 -7.65
CA MET A 170 2.00 9.45 -6.87
C MET A 170 1.86 10.21 -5.55
N PHE A 171 2.33 9.61 -4.45
CA PHE A 171 2.33 10.26 -3.15
C PHE A 171 3.47 9.77 -2.24
N SER A 172 3.92 10.63 -1.33
CA SER A 172 4.92 10.27 -0.32
C SER A 172 4.35 9.32 0.75
N SER A 173 5.20 8.45 1.32
CA SER A 173 4.89 7.63 2.50
C SER A 173 4.41 8.42 3.72
N ASN A 174 4.67 9.72 3.77
CA ASN A 174 4.20 10.62 4.81
C ASN A 174 2.81 11.19 4.53
N HIS A 175 2.10 10.84 3.45
CA HIS A 175 0.69 11.23 3.33
C HIS A 175 -0.20 10.33 4.17
N LEU A 176 -1.02 10.94 5.03
CA LEU A 176 -2.11 10.24 5.71
C LEU A 176 -3.21 9.92 4.71
N HIS A 177 -3.52 8.64 4.54
CA HIS A 177 -4.47 8.17 3.54
C HIS A 177 -5.24 6.93 4.00
N ALA A 178 -6.41 6.70 3.41
CA ALA A 178 -7.27 5.55 3.67
C ALA A 178 -7.87 5.03 2.37
N SER A 179 -8.35 3.79 2.36
CA SER A 179 -9.29 3.38 1.33
C SER A 179 -10.67 3.97 1.64
N ALA A 180 -11.26 4.70 0.68
CA ALA A 180 -12.58 5.27 0.85
C ALA A 180 -13.63 4.14 0.88
N PRO A 181 -14.75 4.30 1.63
CA PRO A 181 -15.89 3.40 1.51
C PRO A 181 -16.34 3.34 0.06
N ASN A 182 -16.44 2.13 -0.50
CA ASN A 182 -16.89 1.95 -1.87
C ASN A 182 -18.43 1.94 -1.93
N THR A 183 -19.00 3.01 -2.47
CA THR A 183 -20.46 3.19 -2.66
C THR A 183 -20.81 3.45 -4.13
N SER A 184 -19.99 2.94 -5.04
CA SER A 184 -20.11 3.19 -6.50
C SER A 184 -20.90 2.10 -7.26
N ASP A 185 -21.49 1.14 -6.54
CA ASP A 185 -22.13 -0.07 -7.08
C ASP A 185 -21.22 -0.96 -7.96
N VAL A 186 -19.90 -0.73 -7.96
CA VAL A 186 -18.93 -1.55 -8.69
C VAL A 186 -17.75 -1.95 -7.80
N THR A 187 -17.20 -3.14 -8.00
CA THR A 187 -15.95 -3.56 -7.36
C THR A 187 -14.78 -2.76 -7.94
N ARG A 188 -14.04 -2.04 -7.09
CA ARG A 188 -12.80 -1.37 -7.48
C ARG A 188 -11.66 -2.38 -7.63
N PHE A 189 -11.00 -2.34 -8.78
CA PHE A 189 -9.69 -2.96 -8.97
C PHE A 189 -8.64 -1.86 -9.12
N SER A 190 -7.60 -1.93 -8.30
CA SER A 190 -6.48 -0.99 -8.31
C SER A 190 -5.23 -1.71 -7.86
N TYR A 191 -4.05 -1.20 -8.17
CA TYR A 191 -2.82 -1.70 -7.57
C TYR A 191 -1.94 -0.57 -7.05
N ASP A 192 -1.12 -0.92 -6.06
CA ASP A 192 -0.08 -0.06 -5.53
C ASP A 192 1.30 -0.71 -5.71
N LEU A 193 2.26 0.13 -6.07
CA LEU A 193 3.70 -0.15 -6.19
C LEU A 193 4.43 0.94 -5.42
N ARG A 194 5.58 0.61 -4.84
CA ARG A 194 6.41 1.57 -4.11
C ARG A 194 7.82 1.53 -4.64
N THR A 195 8.48 2.68 -4.67
CA THR A 195 9.90 2.76 -4.99
C THR A 195 10.68 3.53 -3.94
N ILE A 196 11.97 3.21 -3.84
CA ILE A 196 12.97 3.98 -3.11
C ILE A 196 14.20 4.18 -4.00
N ASN A 197 14.91 5.28 -3.79
CA ASN A 197 16.23 5.49 -4.37
C ASN A 197 17.29 5.35 -3.29
N LEU A 198 18.35 4.58 -3.56
CA LEU A 198 19.39 4.30 -2.56
C LEU A 198 20.14 5.55 -2.09
N ASP A 199 20.36 6.52 -2.99
CA ASP A 199 21.08 7.73 -2.64
C ASP A 199 20.22 8.63 -1.76
N ASP A 200 18.90 8.61 -1.94
CA ASP A 200 17.95 9.31 -1.07
C ASP A 200 17.91 8.67 0.31
N VAL A 201 17.83 7.33 0.39
CA VAL A 201 17.82 6.59 1.67
C VAL A 201 19.11 6.87 2.44
N ARG A 202 20.28 6.75 1.81
CA ARG A 202 21.59 7.00 2.46
C ARG A 202 21.74 8.44 2.95
N ALA A 203 21.21 9.41 2.21
CA ALA A 203 21.29 10.82 2.56
C ALA A 203 20.13 11.31 3.43
N GLY A 204 19.19 10.43 3.80
CA GLY A 204 18.00 10.81 4.57
C GLY A 204 17.08 11.79 3.85
N ARG A 205 17.03 11.78 2.51
CA ARG A 205 16.24 12.73 1.69
C ARG A 205 14.76 12.36 1.63
N GLY A 206 14.09 12.38 2.77
CA GLY A 206 12.66 12.15 2.90
C GLY A 206 11.96 13.29 3.63
N PRO A 207 10.61 13.28 3.68
CA PRO A 207 9.87 14.12 4.61
C PRO A 207 10.28 13.83 6.05
N LYS A 208 10.05 14.81 6.93
CA LYS A 208 10.24 14.62 8.37
C LYS A 208 9.25 13.59 8.89
N ASN A 209 9.71 12.64 9.71
CA ASN A 209 8.82 11.80 10.49
C ASN A 209 8.07 12.66 11.54
N VAL A 210 6.75 12.74 11.44
CA VAL A 210 5.92 13.54 12.34
C VAL A 210 5.25 12.74 13.45
N ASP A 211 4.98 11.45 13.23
CA ASP A 211 4.17 10.64 14.15
C ASP A 211 4.38 9.11 14.08
N SER A 212 5.33 8.60 13.29
CA SER A 212 5.64 7.17 13.31
C SER A 212 6.65 6.84 14.41
N GLY A 213 6.39 5.79 15.18
CA GLY A 213 7.40 5.13 16.01
C GLY A 213 7.48 3.63 15.76
N ALA A 214 7.15 3.20 14.53
CA ALA A 214 7.34 1.82 14.10
C ALA A 214 8.82 1.43 14.15
N THR A 215 9.09 0.16 14.46
CA THR A 215 10.42 -0.45 14.40
C THR A 215 10.49 -1.54 13.33
N GLY A 216 11.70 -2.05 13.08
CA GLY A 216 11.98 -2.91 11.92
C GLY A 216 11.96 -2.13 10.61
N THR A 217 12.05 -2.82 9.48
CA THR A 217 12.04 -2.14 8.18
C THR A 217 11.54 -3.01 7.04
N THR A 218 10.76 -2.38 6.16
CA THR A 218 10.31 -3.00 4.90
C THR A 218 11.40 -3.08 3.84
N LEU A 219 12.58 -2.47 4.05
CA LEU A 219 13.64 -2.40 3.03
C LEU A 219 14.05 -3.79 2.48
N GLY A 220 13.96 -4.85 3.28
CA GLY A 220 14.26 -6.22 2.84
C GLY A 220 13.29 -6.78 1.79
N ASP A 221 12.12 -6.16 1.60
CA ASP A 221 11.13 -6.57 0.59
C ASP A 221 11.41 -5.95 -0.80
N PHE A 222 12.38 -5.04 -0.91
CA PHE A 222 12.64 -4.27 -2.12
C PHE A 222 13.61 -4.98 -3.08
N LEU A 223 13.28 -4.96 -4.36
CA LEU A 223 14.06 -5.54 -5.45
C LEU A 223 14.60 -4.44 -6.36
N ARG A 224 15.85 -4.55 -6.78
CA ARG A 224 16.47 -3.59 -7.68
C ARG A 224 15.79 -3.61 -9.04
N VAL A 225 15.53 -2.42 -9.60
CA VAL A 225 14.86 -2.29 -10.89
C VAL A 225 15.67 -2.91 -12.03
N SER A 226 17.01 -2.86 -12.02
CA SER A 226 17.82 -3.39 -13.13
C SER A 226 17.84 -4.92 -13.24
N ASP A 227 17.90 -5.64 -12.12
CA ASP A 227 18.17 -7.08 -12.14
C ASP A 227 17.40 -7.90 -11.08
N LEU A 228 16.46 -7.28 -10.37
CA LEU A 228 15.69 -7.90 -9.29
C LEU A 228 16.54 -8.37 -8.10
N ALA A 229 17.79 -7.91 -7.95
CA ALA A 229 18.59 -8.22 -6.78
C ALA A 229 17.92 -7.65 -5.52
N PRO A 230 17.80 -8.42 -4.42
CA PRO A 230 17.24 -7.92 -3.18
C PRO A 230 18.13 -6.83 -2.58
N LEU A 231 17.53 -5.86 -1.92
CA LEU A 231 18.25 -4.86 -1.15
C LEU A 231 18.86 -5.50 0.10
N LYS A 232 20.15 -5.22 0.35
CA LYS A 232 20.86 -5.69 1.56
C LYS A 232 20.69 -4.68 2.68
N VAL A 233 19.79 -4.97 3.61
CA VAL A 233 19.35 -4.02 4.66
C VAL A 233 20.52 -3.59 5.54
N GLU A 234 21.49 -4.47 5.76
CA GLU A 234 22.67 -4.23 6.60
C GLU A 234 23.52 -3.05 6.09
N GLU A 235 23.44 -2.74 4.80
CA GLU A 235 24.15 -1.59 4.20
C GLU A 235 23.48 -0.23 4.53
N PHE A 236 22.34 -0.23 5.23
CA PHE A 236 21.52 0.96 5.51
C PHE A 236 21.13 1.12 6.99
N GLU A 237 21.69 0.31 7.90
CA GLU A 237 21.39 0.39 9.35
C GLU A 237 21.63 1.80 9.92
N ASP A 238 22.70 2.48 9.49
CA ASP A 238 23.03 3.85 9.91
C ASP A 238 21.99 4.88 9.40
N ALA A 239 21.40 4.65 8.23
CA ALA A 239 20.37 5.52 7.68
C ALA A 239 19.03 5.31 8.38
N LEU A 240 18.75 4.09 8.85
CA LEU A 240 17.51 3.73 9.54
C LEU A 240 17.48 4.18 11.01
N THR A 241 18.64 4.29 11.65
CA THR A 241 18.77 4.70 13.07
C THR A 241 18.73 6.22 13.28
N ASN A 242 18.94 7.01 12.22
CA ASN A 242 19.01 8.48 12.26
C ASN A 242 17.76 9.18 11.68
N ALA A 243 16.69 8.43 11.39
CA ALA A 243 15.51 8.90 10.67
C ALA A 243 14.30 9.20 11.56
#